data_AF-W0VBG7-F1
#
_entry.id   AF-W0VBG7-F1
#
_cell.length_a   1.000
_cell.length_b   1.000
_cell.length_c   1.000
_cell.angle_alpha   90.00
_cell.angle_beta   90.00
_cell.angle_gamma   90.00
#
_symmetry.space_group_name_H-M   'P 1'
#
loop_
_entity.id
_entity.type
_entity.pdbx_description
1 polymer ?
#
loop_
_entity_poly.entity_id
_entity_poly.type
_entity_poly.pdbx_seq_one_letter_code
_entity_poly.pdbx_strand_id
1 'polypeptide(L)'
;MWRRTGIFRSDGRIDLTTSVWWFQSARFHIDVRIPQDRPRLAQAAALASLPPGQLVLFGAQSGFAGITVVDGERCEWRPEIAFPAISAELDAGLMRFDTPDNLHEDGLDASYQEDWLRVATGPMTGMRLESLDDSGKVAYLIASADWAAWACGDASGHFPATAGNQFSLLRRTRGTSSWRIVESNHSWLENSTIFTMPDITNCLPGQHFAFPIQTASQWRISAIA
;
A
#
# COMPACT_ATOMS: atom_id res chain seq x y z
N MET A 1 -4.61 -1.22 -11.32
CA MET A 1 -4.68 -0.41 -10.09
C MET A 1 -6.09 0.14 -9.96
N TRP A 2 -6.57 0.29 -8.74
CA TRP A 2 -7.87 0.86 -8.40
C TRP A 2 -7.69 2.07 -7.50
N ARG A 3 -8.60 3.04 -7.67
CA ARG A 3 -8.70 4.20 -6.78
C ARG A 3 -10.09 4.21 -6.16
N ARG A 4 -10.18 4.26 -4.83
CA ARG A 4 -11.46 4.37 -4.16
C ARG A 4 -12.03 5.77 -4.37
N THR A 5 -13.33 5.85 -4.59
CA THR A 5 -14.08 7.09 -4.74
C THR A 5 -14.97 7.39 -3.54
N GLY A 6 -15.36 6.36 -2.78
CA GLY A 6 -16.04 6.52 -1.50
C GLY A 6 -16.13 5.22 -0.73
N ILE A 7 -16.29 5.34 0.58
CA ILE A 7 -16.80 4.28 1.46
C ILE A 7 -18.04 4.80 2.19
N PHE A 8 -19.09 3.99 2.19
CA PHE A 8 -20.38 4.26 2.81
C PHE A 8 -20.62 3.20 3.87
N ARG A 9 -20.83 3.61 5.12
CA ARG A 9 -21.07 2.68 6.23
C ARG A 9 -22.54 2.64 6.59
N SER A 10 -22.99 1.48 7.06
CA SER A 10 -24.35 1.24 7.55
C SER A 10 -24.76 2.16 8.70
N ASP A 11 -23.80 2.69 9.45
CA ASP A 11 -24.02 3.69 10.52
C ASP A 11 -24.18 5.14 10.01
N GLY A 12 -24.20 5.34 8.69
CA GLY A 12 -24.36 6.64 8.03
C GLY A 12 -23.06 7.43 7.86
N ARG A 13 -21.90 6.93 8.34
CA ARG A 13 -20.61 7.56 8.06
C ARG A 13 -20.22 7.37 6.60
N ILE A 14 -19.71 8.44 6.00
CA ILE A 14 -19.21 8.46 4.63
C ILE A 14 -17.79 9.04 4.65
N ASP A 15 -16.87 8.40 3.93
CA ASP A 15 -15.54 8.95 3.67
C ASP A 15 -15.28 9.04 2.17
N LEU A 16 -15.19 10.28 1.68
CA LEU A 16 -14.85 10.64 0.30
C LEU A 16 -13.49 11.36 0.22
N THR A 17 -12.79 11.47 1.34
CA THR A 17 -11.64 12.38 1.53
C THR A 17 -10.33 11.65 1.69
N THR A 18 -10.35 10.37 2.06
CA THR A 18 -9.14 9.55 2.10
C THR A 18 -8.74 9.14 0.69
N SER A 19 -7.52 9.47 0.30
CA SER A 19 -6.89 8.95 -0.91
C SER A 19 -6.58 7.48 -0.69
N VAL A 20 -7.28 6.60 -1.40
CA VAL A 20 -7.08 5.14 -1.30
C VAL A 20 -6.72 4.56 -2.66
N TRP A 21 -5.58 3.87 -2.68
CA TRP A 21 -5.04 3.22 -3.86
C TRP A 21 -4.82 1.73 -3.59
N TRP A 22 -5.44 0.90 -4.43
CA TRP A 22 -5.27 -0.55 -4.37
C TRP A 22 -4.52 -1.06 -5.59
N PHE A 23 -3.36 -1.65 -5.32
CA PHE A 23 -2.53 -2.37 -6.28
C PHE A 23 -2.78 -3.85 -6.12
N GLN A 24 -2.98 -4.54 -7.25
CA GLN A 24 -3.24 -5.97 -7.30
C GLN A 24 -2.41 -6.58 -8.44
N SER A 25 -1.57 -7.57 -8.10
CA SER A 25 -0.95 -8.49 -9.07
C SER A 25 -1.74 -9.81 -9.10
N ALA A 26 -1.23 -10.89 -9.71
CA ALA A 26 -1.98 -12.15 -9.75
C ALA A 26 -2.26 -12.72 -8.34
N ARG A 27 -1.42 -12.41 -7.34
CA ARG A 27 -1.56 -12.96 -5.97
C ARG A 27 -1.40 -11.93 -4.86
N PHE A 28 -0.71 -10.82 -5.11
CA PHE A 28 -0.37 -9.86 -4.05
C PHE A 28 -1.22 -8.60 -4.15
N HIS A 29 -1.48 -7.98 -2.99
CA HIS A 29 -2.03 -6.65 -2.92
C HIS A 29 -1.16 -5.69 -2.10
N ILE A 30 -1.31 -4.40 -2.40
CA ILE A 30 -0.91 -3.30 -1.54
C ILE A 30 -2.04 -2.27 -1.57
N ASP A 31 -2.55 -1.91 -0.40
CA ASP A 31 -3.53 -0.85 -0.19
C ASP A 31 -2.87 0.30 0.57
N VAL A 32 -2.98 1.53 0.04
CA VAL A 32 -2.40 2.75 0.61
C VAL A 32 -3.51 3.75 0.87
N ARG A 33 -3.71 4.14 2.14
CA ARG A 33 -4.84 4.99 2.59
C ARG A 33 -4.33 6.23 3.33
N ILE A 34 -4.39 7.38 2.68
CA ILE A 34 -3.88 8.64 3.22
C ILE A 34 -5.03 9.65 3.32
N PRO A 35 -5.43 10.05 4.55
CA PRO A 35 -6.40 11.13 4.74
C PRO A 35 -5.89 12.44 4.14
N GLN A 36 -6.78 13.19 3.47
CA GLN A 36 -6.41 14.45 2.83
C GLN A 36 -5.93 15.51 3.83
N ASP A 37 -6.45 15.49 5.06
CA ASP A 37 -6.12 16.42 6.15
C ASP A 37 -4.92 15.97 6.99
N ARG A 38 -4.27 14.86 6.60
CA ARG A 38 -3.06 14.39 7.27
C ARG A 38 -1.95 15.46 7.23
N PRO A 39 -1.30 15.76 8.37
CA PRO A 39 -0.16 16.66 8.40
C PRO A 39 1.00 16.18 7.52
N ARG A 40 1.58 17.09 6.72
CA ARG A 40 2.78 16.82 5.92
C ARG A 40 4.03 17.28 6.66
N LEU A 41 4.85 16.32 7.06
CA LEU A 41 6.12 16.53 7.72
C LEU A 41 7.27 16.47 6.71
N ALA A 42 8.21 17.41 6.82
CA ALA A 42 9.42 17.43 5.99
C ALA A 42 10.49 16.41 6.45
N GLN A 43 10.45 16.00 7.72
CA GLN A 43 11.40 15.06 8.30
C GLN A 43 10.72 14.17 9.34
N ALA A 44 11.19 12.92 9.48
CA ALA A 44 10.64 11.95 10.44
C ALA A 44 10.67 12.48 11.88
N ALA A 45 11.75 13.16 12.28
CA ALA A 45 11.91 13.72 13.63
C ALA A 45 10.83 14.74 14.01
N ALA A 46 10.16 15.36 13.04
CA ALA A 46 9.08 16.32 13.32
C ALA A 46 7.82 15.64 13.88
N LEU A 47 7.68 14.31 13.72
CA LEU A 47 6.56 13.55 14.27
C LEU A 47 6.49 13.69 15.80
N ALA A 48 7.64 13.66 16.48
CA ALA A 48 7.73 13.79 17.94
C ALA A 48 7.27 15.16 18.47
N SER A 49 7.21 16.17 17.59
CA SER A 49 6.84 17.54 17.94
C SER A 49 5.40 17.89 17.53
N LEU A 50 4.64 16.96 16.95
CA LEU A 50 3.26 17.23 16.57
C LEU A 50 2.36 17.41 17.80
N PRO A 51 1.50 18.45 17.82
CA PRO A 51 0.46 18.57 18.84
C PRO A 51 -0.48 17.34 18.83
N PRO A 52 -1.12 17.00 19.96
CA PRO A 52 -1.97 15.81 20.06
C PRO A 52 -3.04 15.68 18.96
N GLY A 53 -3.72 16.78 18.60
CA GLY A 53 -4.70 16.77 17.52
C GLY A 53 -4.10 16.44 16.15
N GLN A 54 -2.89 16.93 15.87
CA GLN A 54 -2.17 16.64 14.63
C GLN A 54 -1.63 15.20 14.62
N LEU A 55 -1.24 14.66 15.77
CA LEU A 55 -0.87 13.24 15.89
C LEU A 55 -2.04 12.31 15.58
N VAL A 56 -3.27 12.64 16.00
CA VAL A 56 -4.47 11.87 15.65
C VAL A 56 -4.70 11.89 14.14
N LEU A 57 -4.62 13.05 13.50
CA LEU A 57 -4.76 13.17 12.04
C LEU A 57 -3.64 12.43 11.29
N PHE A 58 -2.41 12.47 11.81
CA PHE A 58 -1.30 11.70 11.25
C PHE A 58 -1.50 10.19 11.43
N GLY A 59 -2.00 9.75 12.59
CA GLY A 59 -2.25 8.34 12.90
C GLY A 59 -3.47 7.75 12.20
N ALA A 60 -4.35 8.56 11.61
CA ALA A 60 -5.52 8.11 10.85
C ALA A 60 -5.18 7.49 9.49
N GLN A 61 -3.92 7.61 9.05
CA GLN A 61 -3.41 6.90 7.89
C GLN A 61 -3.50 5.39 8.09
N SER A 62 -3.73 4.68 7.00
CA SER A 62 -3.66 3.22 7.03
C SER A 62 -3.11 2.63 5.74
N GLY A 63 -2.77 1.36 5.77
CA GLY A 63 -2.34 0.60 4.62
C GLY A 63 -2.05 -0.83 5.01
N PHE A 64 -2.14 -1.73 4.03
CA PHE A 64 -1.82 -3.13 4.25
C PHE A 64 -1.38 -3.81 2.97
N ALA A 65 -0.60 -4.88 3.11
CA ALA A 65 -0.04 -5.64 2.01
C ALA A 65 0.07 -7.11 2.36
N GLY A 66 -0.15 -7.97 1.37
CA GLY A 66 -0.14 -9.40 1.57
C GLY A 66 -0.69 -10.17 0.40
N ILE A 67 -1.36 -11.29 0.70
CA ILE A 67 -1.92 -12.21 -0.29
C ILE A 67 -3.41 -11.92 -0.48
N THR A 68 -3.84 -11.93 -1.74
CA THR A 68 -5.25 -11.91 -2.11
C THR A 68 -5.70 -13.33 -2.47
N VAL A 69 -6.84 -13.75 -1.94
CA VAL A 69 -7.52 -15.00 -2.31
C VAL A 69 -8.87 -14.64 -2.91
N VAL A 70 -9.13 -15.14 -4.11
CA VAL A 70 -10.38 -14.90 -4.84
C VAL A 70 -11.12 -16.23 -5.00
N ASP A 71 -12.38 -16.25 -4.60
CA ASP A 71 -13.30 -17.37 -4.77
C ASP A 71 -14.65 -16.85 -5.30
N GLY A 72 -14.84 -16.97 -6.62
CA GLY A 72 -15.97 -16.34 -7.32
C GLY A 72 -15.95 -14.82 -7.14
N GLU A 73 -17.01 -14.28 -6.57
CA GLU A 73 -17.15 -12.85 -6.26
C GLU A 73 -16.51 -12.47 -4.91
N ARG A 74 -16.17 -13.45 -4.07
CA ARG A 74 -15.56 -13.17 -2.77
C ARG A 74 -14.06 -12.90 -2.93
N CYS A 75 -13.62 -11.76 -2.44
CA CYS A 75 -12.22 -11.40 -2.31
C CYS A 75 -11.84 -11.38 -0.82
N GLU A 76 -10.71 -12.01 -0.48
CA GLU A 76 -10.15 -12.04 0.86
C GLU A 76 -8.73 -11.50 0.83
N TRP A 77 -8.46 -10.55 1.71
CA TRP A 77 -7.15 -9.98 1.93
C TRP A 77 -6.54 -10.65 3.17
N ARG A 78 -5.32 -11.18 3.00
CA ARG A 78 -4.51 -11.75 4.08
C ARG A 78 -3.26 -10.91 4.27
N PRO A 79 -3.33 -9.83 5.06
CA PRO A 79 -2.18 -8.95 5.24
C PRO A 79 -1.08 -9.62 6.04
N GLU A 80 0.15 -9.45 5.55
CA GLU A 80 1.37 -9.76 6.29
C GLU A 80 1.98 -8.49 6.88
N ILE A 81 1.68 -7.33 6.27
CA ILE A 81 2.08 -6.00 6.75
C ILE A 81 0.82 -5.16 6.86
N ALA A 82 0.65 -4.45 7.98
CA ALA A 82 -0.43 -3.49 8.15
C ALA A 82 0.04 -2.26 8.95
N PHE A 83 -0.57 -1.11 8.68
CA PHE A 83 -0.46 0.09 9.47
C PHE A 83 -1.86 0.73 9.60
N PRO A 84 -2.33 1.04 10.81
CA PRO A 84 -1.92 0.38 12.05
C PRO A 84 -2.10 -1.14 11.95
N ALA A 85 -1.66 -1.90 12.96
CA ALA A 85 -1.99 -3.32 13.04
C ALA A 85 -3.52 -3.49 12.94
N ILE A 86 -3.96 -4.36 12.05
CA ILE A 86 -5.35 -4.76 11.91
C ILE A 86 -5.64 -5.96 12.81
N SER A 87 -6.91 -6.19 13.15
CA SER A 87 -7.31 -7.36 13.92
C SER A 87 -7.03 -8.66 13.14
N ALA A 88 -7.03 -9.79 13.84
CA ALA A 88 -7.00 -11.12 13.22
C ALA A 88 -8.34 -11.51 12.58
N GLU A 89 -9.32 -10.60 12.56
CA GLU A 89 -10.59 -10.83 11.88
C GLU A 89 -10.34 -10.91 10.38
N LEU A 90 -11.16 -11.72 9.73
CA LEU A 90 -11.09 -11.93 8.30
C LEU A 90 -11.40 -10.61 7.57
N ASP A 91 -10.45 -10.11 6.79
CA ASP A 91 -10.68 -9.00 5.88
C ASP A 91 -11.14 -9.56 4.52
N ALA A 92 -12.43 -9.44 4.23
CA ALA A 92 -13.03 -9.95 3.01
C ALA A 92 -14.28 -9.16 2.60
N GLY A 93 -14.55 -9.16 1.30
CA GLY A 93 -15.67 -8.45 0.67
C GLY A 93 -16.20 -9.19 -0.55
N LEU A 94 -17.42 -8.83 -0.97
CA LEU A 94 -18.04 -9.28 -2.20
C LEU A 94 -17.78 -8.24 -3.30
N MET A 95 -17.24 -8.70 -4.42
CA MET A 95 -16.81 -7.86 -5.53
C MET A 95 -17.82 -7.94 -6.68
N ARG A 96 -18.39 -6.79 -7.05
CA ARG A 96 -19.31 -6.66 -8.17
C ARG A 96 -18.80 -5.65 -9.19
N PHE A 97 -18.63 -6.09 -10.43
CA PHE A 97 -18.25 -5.22 -11.53
C PHE A 97 -19.50 -4.81 -12.32
N ASP A 98 -19.81 -3.51 -12.32
CA ASP A 98 -20.83 -2.97 -13.22
C ASP A 98 -20.27 -2.73 -14.62
N THR A 99 -18.98 -2.39 -14.68
CA THR A 99 -18.20 -2.32 -15.92
C THR A 99 -16.79 -2.84 -15.64
N PRO A 100 -15.94 -3.06 -16.67
CA PRO A 100 -14.53 -3.37 -16.44
C PRO A 100 -13.78 -2.32 -15.60
N ASP A 101 -14.29 -1.09 -15.52
CA ASP A 101 -13.64 0.05 -14.88
C ASP A 101 -14.36 0.56 -13.62
N ASN A 102 -15.52 -0.03 -13.29
CA ASN A 102 -16.33 0.30 -12.12
C ASN A 102 -16.53 -0.95 -11.27
N LEU A 103 -15.95 -0.92 -10.07
CA LEU A 103 -16.03 -2.00 -9.09
C LEU A 103 -16.73 -1.50 -7.84
N HIS A 104 -17.65 -2.31 -7.34
CA HIS A 104 -18.30 -2.16 -6.06
C HIS A 104 -17.87 -3.29 -5.14
N GLU A 105 -17.54 -2.94 -3.90
CA GLU A 105 -17.21 -3.89 -2.86
C GLU A 105 -18.22 -3.75 -1.73
N ASP A 106 -18.84 -4.86 -1.33
CA ASP A 106 -19.73 -4.94 -0.17
C ASP A 106 -19.06 -5.75 0.94
N GLY A 107 -19.05 -5.21 2.17
CA GLY A 107 -18.61 -5.99 3.34
C GLY A 107 -19.50 -7.22 3.54
N LEU A 108 -18.93 -8.34 3.98
CA LEU A 108 -19.67 -9.61 4.13
C LEU A 108 -20.88 -9.52 5.09
N ASP A 109 -20.82 -8.60 6.05
CA ASP A 109 -21.86 -8.32 7.04
C ASP A 109 -22.76 -7.13 6.65
N ALA A 110 -22.61 -6.63 5.42
CA ALA A 110 -23.24 -5.41 4.91
C ALA A 110 -22.94 -4.15 5.75
N SER A 111 -21.84 -4.15 6.51
CA SER A 111 -21.46 -3.00 7.34
C SER A 111 -20.96 -1.80 6.54
N TYR A 112 -20.44 -2.04 5.33
CA TYR A 112 -19.95 -1.00 4.42
C TYR A 112 -20.12 -1.37 2.94
N GLN A 113 -20.06 -0.34 2.10
CA GLN A 113 -19.91 -0.43 0.65
C GLN A 113 -18.77 0.50 0.20
N GLU A 114 -17.92 0.05 -0.72
CA GLU A 114 -16.88 0.86 -1.35
C GLU A 114 -17.04 0.92 -2.86
N ASP A 115 -16.82 2.12 -3.41
CA ASP A 115 -16.86 2.36 -4.86
C ASP A 115 -15.45 2.61 -5.40
N TRP A 116 -15.07 1.86 -6.42
CA TRP A 116 -13.73 1.84 -6.98
C TRP A 116 -13.74 2.14 -8.48
N LEU A 117 -12.79 2.99 -8.91
CA LEU A 117 -12.52 3.26 -10.32
C LEU A 117 -11.19 2.67 -10.75
N ARG A 118 -11.18 2.03 -11.92
CA ARG A 118 -9.93 1.53 -12.51
C ARG A 118 -9.07 2.71 -12.94
N VAL A 119 -7.78 2.61 -12.62
CA VAL A 119 -6.75 3.43 -13.26
C VAL A 119 -5.97 2.56 -14.22
N ALA A 120 -5.94 2.98 -15.49
CA ALA A 120 -5.24 2.28 -16.55
C ALA A 120 -3.73 2.32 -16.31
N THR A 121 -3.14 1.15 -16.09
CA THR A 121 -1.72 0.99 -15.78
C THR A 121 -1.01 -0.04 -16.66
N GLY A 122 -1.76 -0.84 -17.42
CA GLY A 122 -1.23 -2.08 -17.99
C GLY A 122 -1.07 -3.19 -16.93
N PRO A 123 -0.38 -4.29 -17.28
CA PRO A 123 -0.18 -5.42 -16.37
C PRO A 123 0.61 -5.00 -15.13
N MET A 124 0.32 -5.69 -14.02
CA MET A 124 0.97 -5.50 -12.73
C MET A 124 1.79 -6.74 -12.40
N THR A 125 3.07 -6.54 -12.06
CA THR A 125 3.96 -7.57 -11.53
C THR A 125 4.19 -7.28 -10.06
N GLY A 126 4.01 -8.28 -9.21
CA GLY A 126 4.21 -8.22 -7.78
C GLY A 126 5.38 -9.08 -7.33
N MET A 127 6.09 -8.64 -6.30
CA MET A 127 7.14 -9.41 -5.63
C MET A 127 6.94 -9.32 -4.12
N ARG A 128 7.20 -10.43 -3.44
CA ARG A 128 7.41 -10.47 -2.00
C ARG A 128 8.91 -10.57 -1.73
N LEU A 129 9.39 -9.79 -0.78
CA LEU A 129 10.79 -9.75 -0.38
C LEU A 129 10.96 -9.98 1.12
N GLU A 130 12.08 -10.56 1.49
CA GLU A 130 12.51 -10.80 2.86
C GLU A 130 13.77 -10.00 3.16
N SER A 131 13.89 -9.46 4.36
CA SER A 131 15.11 -8.81 4.80
C SER A 131 16.25 -9.82 4.88
N LEU A 132 17.45 -9.41 4.45
CA LEU A 132 18.67 -10.19 4.62
C LEU A 132 19.36 -9.96 5.97
N ASP A 133 18.89 -8.99 6.75
CA ASP A 133 19.29 -8.76 8.13
C ASP A 133 18.40 -9.55 9.11
N ASP A 134 18.78 -9.53 10.39
CA ASP A 134 18.05 -10.22 11.47
C ASP A 134 16.77 -9.49 11.90
N SER A 135 16.28 -8.49 11.14
CA SER A 135 15.08 -7.74 11.51
C SER A 135 13.78 -8.52 11.32
N GLY A 136 13.79 -9.57 10.50
CA GLY A 136 12.60 -10.35 10.16
C GLY A 136 11.56 -9.58 9.35
N LYS A 137 11.94 -8.43 8.77
CA LYS A 137 11.03 -7.61 7.97
C LYS A 137 10.73 -8.25 6.63
N VAL A 138 9.54 -7.94 6.13
CA VAL A 138 9.11 -8.31 4.78
C VAL A 138 8.74 -7.06 4.00
N ALA A 139 8.74 -7.19 2.67
CA ALA A 139 8.29 -6.15 1.78
C ALA A 139 7.50 -6.71 0.60
N TYR A 140 6.64 -5.86 0.04
CA TYR A 140 5.91 -6.09 -1.18
C TYR A 140 6.18 -4.94 -2.14
N LEU A 141 6.44 -5.27 -3.41
CA LEU A 141 6.54 -4.32 -4.50
C LEU A 141 5.61 -4.77 -5.62
N ILE A 142 4.63 -3.94 -5.99
CA ILE A 142 3.77 -4.18 -7.14
C ILE A 142 3.97 -3.04 -8.13
N ALA A 143 4.39 -3.34 -9.36
CA ALA A 143 4.67 -2.34 -10.37
C ALA A 143 4.05 -2.65 -11.73
N SER A 144 3.79 -1.57 -12.46
CA SER A 144 3.46 -1.51 -13.87
C SER A 144 4.45 -0.58 -14.57
N ALA A 145 4.20 -0.20 -15.82
CA ALA A 145 5.07 0.69 -16.59
C ALA A 145 5.31 2.05 -15.91
N ASP A 146 4.24 2.66 -15.37
CA ASP A 146 4.26 4.05 -14.87
C ASP A 146 3.93 4.20 -13.37
N TRP A 147 3.44 3.13 -12.74
CA TRP A 147 2.99 3.14 -11.35
C TRP A 147 3.56 1.96 -10.60
N ALA A 148 3.93 2.18 -9.34
CA ALA A 148 4.27 1.12 -8.42
C ALA A 148 3.77 1.43 -7.00
N ALA A 149 3.59 0.40 -6.20
CA ALA A 149 3.38 0.51 -4.77
C ALA A 149 4.47 -0.28 -4.04
N TRP A 150 4.99 0.32 -2.97
CA TRP A 150 5.96 -0.29 -2.07
C TRP A 150 5.36 -0.36 -0.67
N ALA A 151 5.40 -1.54 -0.07
CA ALA A 151 5.08 -1.76 1.32
C ALA A 151 6.23 -2.49 1.99
N CYS A 152 6.67 -2.07 3.17
CA CYS A 152 7.62 -2.84 3.97
C CYS A 152 7.35 -2.64 5.45
N GLY A 153 7.67 -3.65 6.25
CA GLY A 153 7.40 -3.61 7.67
C GLY A 153 7.60 -4.95 8.35
N ASP A 154 7.08 -5.04 9.56
CA ASP A 154 6.99 -6.29 10.31
C ASP A 154 5.54 -6.59 10.69
N ALA A 155 5.22 -7.88 10.83
CA ALA A 155 3.88 -8.36 11.15
C ALA A 155 3.45 -8.06 12.61
N SER A 156 4.40 -7.70 13.47
CA SER A 156 4.20 -7.49 14.92
C SER A 156 4.14 -6.01 15.33
N GLY A 157 4.25 -5.09 14.39
CA GLY A 157 4.37 -3.68 14.69
C GLY A 157 3.06 -3.15 15.25
N HIS A 158 3.12 -2.38 16.34
CA HIS A 158 1.98 -1.61 16.87
C HIS A 158 2.24 -0.10 16.77
N PHE A 159 1.24 0.74 16.45
CA PHE A 159 1.39 2.21 16.48
C PHE A 159 1.45 2.72 17.93
N PRO A 160 2.26 3.75 18.29
CA PRO A 160 3.14 4.58 17.45
C PRO A 160 4.48 3.95 17.06
N ALA A 161 4.80 2.76 17.55
CA ALA A 161 6.04 2.04 17.20
C ALA A 161 6.07 1.59 15.71
N THR A 162 4.94 1.52 15.01
CA THR A 162 4.81 1.22 13.56
C THR A 162 5.06 2.39 12.63
N ALA A 163 5.59 3.52 13.11
CA ALA A 163 6.23 4.48 12.20
C ALA A 163 7.39 3.85 11.38
N GLY A 164 7.72 2.57 11.59
CA GLY A 164 8.58 1.75 10.73
C GLY A 164 7.90 1.06 9.54
N ASN A 165 6.57 0.86 9.54
CA ASN A 165 5.86 0.27 8.40
C ASN A 165 5.65 1.35 7.35
N GLN A 166 6.19 1.15 6.16
CA GLN A 166 6.11 2.12 5.07
C GLN A 166 5.12 1.60 4.03
N PHE A 167 4.23 2.49 3.59
CA PHE A 167 3.35 2.32 2.44
C PHE A 167 3.54 3.52 1.53
N SER A 168 3.93 3.29 0.28
CA SER A 168 4.25 4.35 -0.67
C SER A 168 3.68 4.05 -2.06
N LEU A 169 3.06 5.07 -2.64
CA LEU A 169 2.71 5.15 -4.04
C LEU A 169 3.87 5.80 -4.81
N LEU A 170 4.32 5.12 -5.84
CA LEU A 170 5.40 5.57 -6.72
C LEU A 170 4.84 5.87 -8.12
N ARG A 171 5.41 6.90 -8.73
CA ARG A 171 5.11 7.24 -10.12
C ARG A 171 6.40 7.42 -10.91
N ARG A 172 6.43 6.82 -12.10
CA ARG A 172 7.49 7.02 -13.07
C ARG A 172 7.32 8.37 -13.77
N THR A 173 8.40 9.10 -13.94
CA THR A 173 8.42 10.28 -14.81
C THR A 173 8.33 9.81 -16.26
N ARG A 174 7.29 10.26 -16.96
CA ARG A 174 7.01 9.85 -18.35
C ARG A 174 8.25 9.98 -19.24
N GLY A 175 8.52 8.93 -20.01
CA GLY A 175 9.64 8.90 -20.95
C GLY A 175 11.02 8.75 -20.31
N THR A 176 11.12 8.51 -19.01
CA THR A 176 12.39 8.32 -18.30
C THR A 176 12.42 6.99 -17.54
N SER A 177 13.55 6.60 -16.95
CA SER A 177 13.63 5.50 -15.96
C SER A 177 13.47 5.98 -14.52
N SER A 178 13.18 7.25 -14.32
CA SER A 178 13.12 7.91 -13.02
C SER A 178 11.78 7.71 -12.34
N TRP A 179 11.82 7.37 -11.06
CA TRP A 179 10.69 7.19 -10.17
C TRP A 179 10.75 8.21 -9.03
N ARG A 180 9.59 8.52 -8.48
CA ARG A 180 9.44 9.29 -7.24
C ARG A 180 8.28 8.74 -6.42
N ILE A 181 8.35 8.90 -5.10
CA ILE A 181 7.20 8.71 -4.23
C ILE A 181 6.28 9.92 -4.39
N VAL A 182 5.01 9.68 -4.73
CA VAL A 182 4.00 10.73 -4.89
C VAL A 182 3.05 10.83 -3.70
N GLU A 183 2.91 9.75 -2.93
CA GLU A 183 2.06 9.68 -1.75
C GLU A 183 2.60 8.58 -0.83
N SER A 184 2.72 8.82 0.48
CA SER A 184 3.19 7.81 1.42
C SER A 184 2.72 8.09 2.83
N ASN A 185 2.59 7.03 3.64
CA ASN A 185 2.36 7.22 5.07
C ASN A 185 3.51 7.95 5.79
N HIS A 186 4.71 7.95 5.18
CA HIS A 186 5.86 8.75 5.55
C HIS A 186 5.96 10.00 4.66
N SER A 187 5.26 11.08 5.02
CA SER A 187 5.20 12.31 4.20
C SER A 187 6.57 12.88 3.81
N TRP A 188 7.58 12.69 4.65
CA TRP A 188 8.94 13.17 4.42
C TRP A 188 9.67 12.48 3.25
N LEU A 189 9.11 11.38 2.74
CA LEU A 189 9.59 10.69 1.53
C LEU A 189 8.93 11.22 0.25
N GLU A 190 7.83 11.95 0.35
CA GLU A 190 7.07 12.41 -0.81
C GLU A 190 7.83 13.47 -1.59
N ASN A 191 8.03 13.22 -2.89
CA ASN A 191 8.71 14.12 -3.84
C ASN A 191 10.13 14.56 -3.45
N SER A 192 10.74 13.97 -2.42
CA SER A 192 12.06 14.38 -1.91
C SER A 192 13.21 13.72 -2.67
N THR A 193 13.00 12.51 -3.22
CA THR A 193 14.03 11.74 -3.92
C THR A 193 13.54 11.23 -5.27
N ILE A 194 14.35 11.47 -6.31
CA ILE A 194 14.22 10.82 -7.61
C ILE A 194 15.22 9.67 -7.66
N PHE A 195 14.77 8.48 -8.06
CA PHE A 195 15.61 7.28 -8.12
C PHE A 195 15.24 6.42 -9.32
N THR A 196 16.08 5.44 -9.64
CA THR A 196 15.79 4.42 -10.65
C THR A 196 15.51 3.10 -9.97
N MET A 197 14.49 2.38 -10.43
CA MET A 197 14.17 1.06 -9.93
C MET A 197 14.54 0.02 -10.99
N PRO A 198 15.10 -1.15 -10.61
CA PRO A 198 15.30 -2.25 -11.55
C PRO A 198 14.00 -2.65 -12.24
N ASP A 199 14.10 -3.16 -13.46
CA ASP A 199 12.97 -3.79 -14.12
C ASP A 199 12.61 -5.09 -13.39
N ILE A 200 11.41 -5.15 -12.82
CA ILE A 200 10.99 -6.26 -11.98
C ILE A 200 10.36 -7.41 -12.77
N THR A 201 10.07 -7.22 -14.07
CA THR A 201 9.41 -8.27 -14.87
C THR A 201 10.34 -9.45 -15.17
N ASN A 202 11.65 -9.24 -15.05
CA ASN A 202 12.69 -10.24 -15.31
C ASN A 202 13.35 -10.77 -14.02
N CYS A 203 12.84 -10.36 -12.86
CA CYS A 203 13.35 -10.83 -11.58
C CYS A 203 12.98 -12.30 -11.34
N LEU A 204 13.76 -12.97 -10.49
CA LEU A 204 13.55 -14.37 -10.08
C LEU A 204 13.66 -14.50 -8.55
N PRO A 205 12.91 -15.42 -7.92
CA PRO A 205 13.12 -15.78 -6.53
C PRO A 205 14.58 -16.16 -6.24
N GLY A 206 15.08 -15.75 -5.08
CA GLY A 206 16.47 -15.91 -4.65
C GLY A 206 17.39 -14.76 -5.04
N GLN A 207 17.02 -13.92 -6.01
CA GLN A 207 17.82 -12.75 -6.37
C GLN A 207 17.81 -11.69 -5.27
N HIS A 208 18.90 -10.93 -5.17
CA HIS A 208 18.98 -9.77 -4.31
C HIS A 208 18.29 -8.58 -4.96
N PHE A 209 17.63 -7.78 -4.15
CA PHE A 209 16.96 -6.56 -4.57
C PHE A 209 17.30 -5.43 -3.61
N ALA A 210 17.64 -4.26 -4.14
CA ALA A 210 17.92 -3.07 -3.36
C ALA A 210 16.84 -2.04 -3.67
N PHE A 211 16.04 -1.67 -2.67
CA PHE A 211 15.07 -0.60 -2.83
C PHE A 211 15.78 0.76 -2.65
N PRO A 212 15.82 1.65 -3.66
CA PRO A 212 16.77 2.77 -3.71
C PRO A 212 16.63 3.86 -2.64
N ILE A 213 15.55 3.85 -1.86
CA ILE A 213 15.26 4.85 -0.83
C ILE A 213 15.61 4.35 0.57
N GLN A 214 15.82 3.04 0.74
CA GLN A 214 16.17 2.44 2.02
C GLN A 214 17.66 2.11 2.02
N THR A 215 18.43 2.88 2.79
CA THR A 215 19.90 2.82 2.77
C THR A 215 20.49 1.61 3.51
N ALA A 216 19.71 0.92 4.35
CA ALA A 216 20.20 -0.15 5.21
C ALA A 216 19.71 -1.56 4.83
N SER A 217 18.51 -1.69 4.27
CA SER A 217 17.89 -3.00 4.07
C SER A 217 18.24 -3.58 2.71
N GLN A 218 18.99 -4.68 2.72
CA GLN A 218 19.11 -5.56 1.56
C GLN A 218 18.00 -6.59 1.57
N TRP A 219 17.39 -6.82 0.40
CA TRP A 219 16.24 -7.69 0.27
C TRP A 219 16.57 -8.91 -0.59
N ARG A 220 15.95 -10.04 -0.28
CA ARG A 220 15.91 -11.22 -1.14
C ARG A 220 14.50 -11.42 -1.66
N ILE A 221 14.36 -11.64 -2.96
CA ILE A 221 13.07 -11.95 -3.58
C ILE A 221 12.67 -13.37 -3.13
N SER A 222 11.55 -13.48 -2.42
CA SER A 222 11.03 -14.76 -1.93
C SER A 222 9.94 -15.32 -2.85
N ALA A 223 9.15 -14.45 -3.49
CA ALA A 223 8.10 -14.86 -4.42
C ALA A 223 7.78 -13.75 -5.44
N ILE A 224 7.20 -14.16 -6.58
CA ILE A 224 6.75 -13.29 -7.67
C ILE A 224 5.32 -13.70 -8.06
N ALA A 225 4.48 -12.74 -8.41
CA ALA A 225 3.10 -12.98 -8.88
C ALA A 225 2.57 -11.84 -9.73
#